data_AF-A0A1S8CE78-F1
#
_entry.id   AF-A0A1S8CE78-F1
#
_cell.length_a   1.000
_cell.length_b   1.000
_cell.length_c   1.000
_cell.angle_alpha   90.00
_cell.angle_beta   90.00
_cell.angle_gamma   90.00
#
_symmetry.space_group_name_H-M   'P 1'
#
loop_
_entity.id
_entity.type
_entity.pdbx_description
1 polymer ?
#
loop_
_entity_poly.entity_id
_entity_poly.type
_entity_poly.pdbx_seq_one_letter_code
_entity_poly.pdbx_strand_id
1 'polypeptide(L)' 'MNGIFILRSNLDVAFDDDGHQVKPLMVRLTGNVPGVEKLFDRCGWQVVPDSDASTPYQYQLMVQQNAILL' A
#
# COMPACT_ATOMS: atom_id res chain seq x y z
N MET A 1 2.71 -5.91 18.30
CA MET A 1 3.21 -4.60 17.82
C MET A 1 2.65 -4.37 16.43
N ASN A 2 2.27 -3.14 16.09
CA ASN A 2 1.88 -2.79 14.71
C ASN A 2 3.15 -2.45 13.92
N GLY A 3 3.31 -3.03 12.74
CA GLY A 3 4.51 -2.84 11.93
C GLY A 3 4.18 -2.75 10.45
N ILE A 4 4.83 -1.79 9.77
CA ILE A 4 4.77 -1.57 8.33
C ILE A 4 6.19 -1.76 7.81
N PHE A 5 6.41 -2.77 6.98
CA PHE A 5 7.71 -3.09 6.41
C PHE A 5 7.69 -2.89 4.91
N ILE A 6 8.70 -2.21 4.40
CA ILE A 6 8.79 -1.84 2.99
C ILE A 6 10.22 -2.10 2.53
N LEU A 7 10.38 -2.80 1.41
CA LEU A 7 11.69 -2.95 0.79
C LEU A 7 12.06 -1.65 0.07
N ARG A 8 13.29 -1.17 0.25
CA ARG A 8 13.76 0.06 -0.41
C ARG A 8 13.64 -0.03 -1.92
N SER A 9 13.99 -1.17 -2.51
CA SER A 9 13.84 -1.43 -3.95
C SER A 9 12.40 -1.29 -4.44
N ASN A 10 11.40 -1.57 -3.59
CA ASN A 10 9.99 -1.39 -3.96
C ASN A 10 9.60 0.09 -3.93
N LEU A 11 10.17 0.90 -3.04
CA LEU A 11 9.97 2.36 -3.06
C LEU A 11 10.57 2.97 -4.33
N ASP A 12 11.78 2.54 -4.71
CA ASP A 12 12.49 3.09 -5.86
C ASP A 12 11.77 2.81 -7.21
N VAL A 13 10.87 1.82 -7.27
CA VAL A 13 10.12 1.48 -8.50
C VAL A 13 8.62 1.77 -8.44
N ALA A 14 8.07 2.04 -7.25
CA ALA A 14 6.65 2.32 -7.08
C ALA A 14 6.29 3.75 -7.45
N PHE A 15 7.25 4.67 -7.37
CA PHE A 15 7.07 6.09 -7.65
C PHE A 15 8.00 6.54 -8.77
N ASP A 16 7.55 7.52 -9.54
CA ASP A 16 8.42 8.23 -10.48
C ASP A 16 9.23 9.35 -9.80
N ASP A 17 10.06 10.04 -10.56
CA ASP A 17 10.93 11.12 -10.07
C ASP A 17 10.14 12.33 -9.53
N ASP A 18 8.88 12.50 -9.95
CA ASP A 18 7.98 13.54 -9.47
C ASP A 18 7.21 13.11 -8.19
N GLY A 19 7.39 11.85 -7.76
CA GLY A 19 6.74 11.28 -6.58
C GLY A 19 5.31 10.77 -6.83
N HIS A 20 4.88 10.66 -8.09
CA HIS A 20 3.60 10.02 -8.41
C HIS A 20 3.74 8.51 -8.34
N GLN A 21 2.72 7.85 -7.78
CA GLN A 21 2.72 6.40 -7.77
C GLN A 21 2.41 5.85 -9.17
N VAL A 22 3.36 5.10 -9.72
CA VAL A 22 3.27 4.44 -11.04
C VAL A 22 3.08 2.92 -10.95
N LYS A 23 3.38 2.32 -9.79
CA LYS A 23 3.12 0.89 -9.50
C LYS A 23 2.64 0.70 -8.06
N PRO A 24 1.90 -0.37 -7.76
CA PRO A 24 1.53 -0.69 -6.38
C PRO A 24 2.76 -0.78 -5.47
N LEU A 25 2.69 -0.18 -4.28
CA LEU A 25 3.74 -0.30 -3.29
C LEU A 25 3.51 -1.58 -2.48
N MET A 26 4.36 -2.58 -2.69
CA MET A 26 4.30 -3.82 -1.92
C MET A 26 4.80 -3.59 -0.49
N VAL A 27 3.97 -3.92 0.49
CA VAL A 27 4.27 -3.77 1.92
C VAL A 27 3.93 -5.04 2.69
N ARG A 28 4.58 -5.23 3.84
CA ARG A 28 4.14 -6.20 4.83
C ARG A 28 3.52 -5.49 6.03
N LEU A 29 2.29 -5.84 6.37
CA LEU A 29 1.55 -5.27 7.51
C LEU A 29 1.38 -6.32 8.60
N THR A 30 1.67 -5.94 9.85
CA THR A 30 1.56 -6.85 11.00
C THR A 30 0.84 -6.16 12.17
N GLY A 31 0.27 -6.96 13.08
CA GLY A 31 -0.50 -6.47 14.22
C GLY A 31 -1.96 -6.24 13.87
N ASN A 32 -2.53 -5.11 14.27
CA ASN A 32 -3.92 -4.75 13.99
C ASN A 32 -4.08 -4.24 12.54
N VAL A 33 -4.01 -5.15 11.57
CA VAL A 33 -4.13 -4.83 10.14
C VAL A 33 -5.44 -4.08 9.83
N PRO A 34 -6.63 -4.49 10.30
CA PRO A 34 -7.87 -3.76 10.02
C PRO A 34 -7.85 -2.29 10.52
N GLY A 35 -7.17 -2.03 11.64
CA GLY A 35 -6.97 -0.68 12.14
C GLY A 35 -6.02 0.16 11.28
N VAL A 36 -4.97 -0.47 10.75
CA VAL A 36 -4.00 0.14 9.83
C VAL A 36 -4.63 0.41 8.47
N GLU A 37 -5.46 -0.49 7.94
CA GLU A 37 -6.22 -0.29 6.70
C GLU A 37 -7.12 0.95 6.81
N LYS A 38 -7.86 1.09 7.91
CA LYS A 38 -8.67 2.30 8.18
C LYS A 38 -7.82 3.57 8.25
N LEU A 39 -6.58 3.49 8.74
CA LEU A 39 -5.67 4.64 8.78
C LEU A 39 -5.22 5.04 7.38
N PHE A 40 -4.81 4.07 6.56
CA PHE A 40 -4.42 4.31 5.17
C PHE A 40 -5.55 4.90 4.33
N ASP A 41 -6.77 4.39 4.48
CA ASP A 41 -7.96 4.91 3.79
C ASP A 41 -8.16 6.42 4.05
N ARG A 42 -8.05 6.86 5.32
CA ARG A 42 -8.13 8.29 5.68
C ARG A 42 -6.98 9.13 5.13
N CYS A 43 -5.86 8.50 4.78
CA CYS A 43 -4.70 9.15 4.18
C CYS A 43 -4.73 9.11 2.65
N GLY A 44 -5.83 8.68 2.02
CA GLY A 44 -5.94 8.58 0.57
C GLY A 44 -5.23 7.37 -0.02
N TRP A 45 -5.03 6.32 0.77
CA TRP A 45 -4.38 5.08 0.34
C TRP A 45 -5.35 3.90 0.47
N GLN A 46 -5.45 3.10 -0.58
CA GLN A 46 -6.13 1.82 -0.57
C GLN A 46 -5.13 0.71 -0.21
N VAL A 47 -5.54 -0.18 0.69
CA VAL A 47 -4.80 -1.41 1.02
C VAL A 47 -5.50 -2.58 0.33
N VAL A 48 -4.76 -3.35 -0.46
CA VAL A 48 -5.27 -4.55 -1.14
C VAL A 48 -4.40 -5.74 -0.75
N PRO A 49 -4.98 -6.85 -0.25
CA PRO A 49 -4.21 -8.07 0.01
C PRO A 49 -3.51 -8.54 -1.26
N ASP A 50 -2.28 -9.04 -1.13
CA ASP A 50 -1.64 -9.71 -2.25
C ASP A 50 -2.46 -10.94 -2.67
N SER A 51 -2.64 -11.13 -3.97
CA SER A 51 -3.42 -12.24 -4.52
C SER A 51 -2.69 -13.57 -4.39
N ASP A 52 -1.38 -13.55 -4.12
CA ASP A 52 -0.61 -14.75 -3.81
C ASP A 52 -0.78 -15.19 -2.34
N ALA A 53 -1.61 -16.21 -2.15
CA ALA A 53 -1.88 -16.82 -0.86
C ALA A 53 -0.64 -17.39 -0.14
N SER A 54 0.49 -17.56 -0.83
CA SER A 54 1.76 -17.99 -0.24
C SER A 54 2.51 -16.86 0.50
N THR A 55 2.04 -15.61 0.38
CA THR A 55 2.64 -14.43 1.01
C THR A 55 1.73 -13.83 2.09
N PRO A 56 1.55 -14.52 3.24
CA PRO A 56 0.73 -13.97 4.31
C PRO A 56 1.31 -12.63 4.77
N TYR A 57 0.42 -11.70 5.11
CA TYR A 57 0.74 -10.33 5.54
C TYR A 57 1.28 -9.41 4.45
N GLN A 58 1.31 -9.84 3.19
CA GLN A 58 1.69 -8.99 2.07
C GLN A 58 0.48 -8.25 1.51
N TYR A 59 0.66 -6.96 1.26
CA TYR A 59 -0.37 -6.06 0.77
C TYR A 59 0.22 -5.12 -0.28
N GLN A 60 -0.67 -4.60 -1.13
CA GLN A 60 -0.41 -3.54 -2.07
C GLN A 60 -1.04 -2.26 -1.53
N LEU A 61 -0.24 -1.20 -1.42
CA LEU A 61 -0.74 0.14 -1.17
C LEU A 61 -0.89 0.88 -2.51
N MET A 62 -2.04 1.47 -2.75
CA MET A 62 -2.33 2.28 -3.93
C MET A 62 -2.87 3.64 -3.52
N VAL A 63 -2.40 4.72 -4.15
CA VAL A 63 -2.99 6.05 -4.02
C VAL A 63 -4.42 5.95 -4.56
N GLN A 64 -5.38 6.41 -3.77
CA GLN A 64 -6.76 6.52 -4.21
C GLN A 64 -6.81 7.54 -5.35
N GLN A 65 -7.06 7.05 -6.55
CA GLN A 65 -7.44 7.92 -7.66
C GLN A 65 -8.86 8.38 -7.34
N ASN A 66 -8.99 9.59 -6.79
CA ASN A 66 -10.28 10.26 -6.76
C ASN A 66 -10.73 10.40 -8.22
N ALA A 67 -11.59 9.50 -8.68
CA ALA A 67 -12.30 9.68 -9.92
C ALA A 67 -13.13 10.95 -9.76
N ILE A 68 -12.62 12.07 -10.29
CA ILE A 68 -13.48 13.19 -10.62
C ILE A 68 -14.34 12.65 -11.75
N LEU A 69 -15.54 12.18 -11.41
CA LEU A 69 -16.58 11.92 -12.39
C LEU A 69 -16.90 13.27 -13.05
N LEU A 70 -16.34 13.49 -14.23
CA LEU A 70 -16.77 14.54 -15.17
C LEU A 70 -18.03 14.08 -15.89
#